data_AF-A0A357KLI3-F1
#
_entry.id   AF-A0A357KLI3-F1
#
_cell.length_a   1.000
_cell.length_b   1.000
_cell.length_c   1.000
_cell.angle_alpha   90.00
_cell.angle_beta   90.00
_cell.angle_gamma   90.00
#
_symmetry.space_group_name_H-M   'P 1'
#
loop_
_entity.id
_entity.type
_entity.pdbx_description
1 polymer ?
#
loop_
_entity_poly.entity_id
_entity_poly.type
_entity_poly.pdbx_seq_one_letter_code
_entity_poly.pdbx_strand_id
1 'polypeptide(L)'
;MSGKVFIQTHGCQMNEYDSSKMLDVLRSDLNMQVTNSEEEADLLLLNTCSIREKAQEKVFSQLGRWRKLKLKNPELMIGVGGCVASQEGEALKQRAPYVDVVFGPQTLHRLPDMVRNVKSKNGAVIDISFPEIEKFDHLPKPQSDGVSAFVSVMEGCSKYCSFCVVPYTRGEEFSRPFDDVIAEVAALAEQGVREVNLLGQNVNAYRGEMHDGEIADLALLIHYVAAIDGIDRIRFTTSHPVEFSDSLIEAFANVPELVNHLHLPVQSGADRILALMKRGHTALEYKSKIRRLREARPGISLSSDFIIGFPGETEEDFEQTMKLIETLGFDHSFSFIYSARPGTPAASLPDDVPLET
;
A
#
# COMPACT_ATOMS: atom_id res chain seq x y z
N MET A 1 3.26 4.15 32.76
CA MET A 1 2.68 5.49 32.51
C MET A 1 1.91 5.39 31.21
N SER A 2 0.61 5.71 31.20
CA SER A 2 -0.18 5.73 29.97
C SER A 2 0.10 7.02 29.21
N GLY A 3 0.86 6.94 28.13
CA GLY A 3 1.11 8.09 27.25
C GLY A 3 0.01 8.26 26.20
N LYS A 4 -0.09 9.43 25.59
CA LYS A 4 -0.98 9.70 24.45
C LYS A 4 -0.19 9.70 23.13
N VAL A 5 -0.75 9.09 22.09
CA VAL A 5 -0.19 9.11 20.73
C VAL A 5 -1.17 9.79 19.77
N PHE A 6 -0.66 10.71 18.95
CA PHE A 6 -1.38 11.25 17.81
C PHE A 6 -0.73 10.73 16.53
N ILE A 7 -1.53 10.16 15.63
CA ILE A 7 -1.05 9.63 14.35
C ILE A 7 -1.71 10.43 13.22
N GLN A 8 -0.87 11.04 12.38
CA GLN A 8 -1.29 11.67 11.15
C GLN A 8 -0.92 10.77 9.98
N THR A 9 -1.93 10.19 9.33
CA THR A 9 -1.75 9.34 8.15
C THR A 9 -1.85 10.18 6.87
N HIS A 10 -0.84 10.09 6.02
CA HIS A 10 -0.85 10.63 4.67
C HIS A 10 -0.54 9.52 3.68
N GLY A 11 -1.53 9.07 2.89
CA GLY A 11 -1.22 8.08 1.87
C GLY A 11 -2.39 7.32 1.26
N CYS A 12 -2.25 6.00 1.30
CA CYS A 12 -3.18 5.01 0.76
C CYS A 12 -3.72 4.08 1.85
N GLN A 13 -4.54 3.11 1.45
CA GLN A 13 -5.10 2.10 2.34
C GLN A 13 -4.04 1.34 3.14
N MET A 14 -2.85 1.12 2.56
CA MET A 14 -1.75 0.48 3.27
C MET A 14 -1.18 1.37 4.38
N ASN A 15 -1.15 2.69 4.20
CA ASN A 15 -0.75 3.58 5.29
C ASN A 15 -1.80 3.61 6.41
N GLU A 16 -3.10 3.57 6.09
CA GLU A 16 -4.14 3.47 7.12
C GLU A 16 -4.02 2.16 7.91
N TYR A 17 -3.80 1.05 7.21
CA TYR A 17 -3.49 -0.24 7.85
C TYR A 17 -2.23 -0.16 8.72
N ASP A 18 -1.12 0.35 8.19
CA ASP A 18 0.14 0.49 8.94
C ASP A 18 -0.07 1.37 10.19
N SER A 19 -0.87 2.45 10.11
CA SER A 19 -1.21 3.31 11.25
C SER A 19 -2.05 2.60 12.30
N SER A 20 -3.00 1.75 11.90
CA SER A 20 -3.77 0.91 12.84
C SER A 20 -2.83 -0.05 13.57
N LYS A 21 -1.93 -0.72 12.85
CA LYS A 21 -0.98 -1.65 13.46
C LYS A 21 0.03 -0.95 14.38
N MET A 22 0.48 0.26 14.04
CA MET A 22 1.29 1.10 14.95
C MET A 22 0.56 1.37 16.26
N LEU A 23 -0.74 1.68 16.20
CA LEU A 23 -1.55 1.91 17.39
C LEU A 23 -1.70 0.63 18.22
N ASP A 24 -1.91 -0.51 17.59
CA ASP A 24 -2.06 -1.79 18.28
C ASP A 24 -0.78 -2.17 19.06
N VAL A 25 0.40 -2.06 18.43
CA VAL A 25 1.69 -2.36 19.12
C VAL A 25 1.95 -1.36 20.25
N LEU A 26 1.67 -0.07 20.07
CA LEU A 26 1.85 0.95 21.12
C LEU A 26 0.88 0.76 22.29
N ARG A 27 -0.36 0.36 22.03
CA ARG A 27 -1.34 0.01 23.07
C ARG A 27 -0.89 -1.22 23.85
N SER A 28 -0.51 -2.29 23.16
CA SER A 28 -0.07 -3.54 23.77
C SER A 28 1.17 -3.34 24.66
N ASP A 29 2.21 -2.69 24.11
CA ASP A 29 3.54 -2.72 24.72
C ASP A 29 3.87 -1.52 25.61
N LEU A 30 3.23 -0.37 25.35
CA LEU A 30 3.47 0.89 26.07
C LEU A 30 2.23 1.44 26.75
N ASN A 31 1.07 0.77 26.62
CA ASN A 31 -0.22 1.22 27.15
C ASN A 31 -0.54 2.67 26.73
N MET A 32 -0.21 3.02 25.48
CA MET A 32 -0.49 4.34 24.94
C MET A 32 -1.90 4.43 24.36
N GLN A 33 -2.56 5.55 24.59
CA GLN A 33 -3.91 5.82 24.09
C GLN A 33 -3.87 6.79 22.91
N VAL A 34 -4.76 6.60 21.94
CA VAL A 34 -4.88 7.53 20.82
C VAL A 34 -5.50 8.86 21.29
N THR A 35 -5.00 9.98 20.79
CA THR A 35 -5.61 11.30 20.94
C THR A 35 -5.83 11.94 19.57
N ASN A 36 -6.83 12.82 19.49
CA ASN A 36 -7.13 13.63 18.30
C ASN A 36 -6.51 15.04 18.37
N SER A 37 -5.80 15.38 19.46
CA SER A 37 -5.08 16.65 19.61
C SER A 37 -3.57 16.41 19.59
N GLU A 38 -2.88 17.14 18.71
CA GLU A 38 -1.42 17.14 18.65
C GLU A 38 -0.80 17.67 19.95
N GLU A 39 -1.46 18.61 20.60
CA GLU A 39 -0.99 19.29 21.81
C GLU A 39 -1.06 18.41 23.06
N GLU A 40 -1.94 17.41 23.08
CA GLU A 40 -2.09 16.47 24.20
C GLU A 40 -1.21 15.22 24.07
N ALA A 41 -0.54 15.04 22.93
CA ALA A 41 0.24 13.84 22.66
C ALA A 41 1.60 13.87 23.37
N ASP A 42 2.08 12.70 23.79
CA ASP A 42 3.46 12.45 24.19
C ASP A 42 4.31 11.95 23.01
N LEU A 43 3.64 11.40 21.99
CA LEU A 43 4.24 10.92 20.75
C LEU A 43 3.41 11.38 19.55
N LEU A 44 4.04 12.10 18.64
CA LEU A 44 3.48 12.47 17.33
C LEU A 44 4.05 11.54 16.26
N LEU A 45 3.20 10.85 15.51
CA LEU A 45 3.61 9.97 14.43
C LEU A 45 3.07 10.46 13.09
N LEU A 46 3.96 10.68 12.13
CA LEU A 46 3.59 10.97 10.75
C LEU A 46 3.82 9.73 9.90
N ASN A 47 2.75 9.06 9.47
CA ASN A 47 2.85 7.92 8.56
C ASN A 47 2.62 8.37 7.11
N THR A 48 3.57 8.09 6.22
CA THR A 48 3.71 8.82 4.95
C THR A 48 3.77 7.91 3.72
N CYS A 49 3.28 8.42 2.59
CA CYS A 49 3.36 7.79 1.28
C CYS A 49 4.27 8.58 0.34
N SER A 50 5.09 7.91 -0.47
CA SER A 50 6.01 8.53 -1.44
C SER A 50 5.43 8.66 -2.85
N ILE A 51 4.23 8.17 -3.08
CA ILE A 51 3.64 8.04 -4.43
C ILE A 51 3.00 9.35 -4.90
N ARG A 52 2.60 10.25 -3.99
CA ARG A 52 1.95 11.52 -4.36
C ARG A 52 2.98 12.61 -4.67
N GLU A 53 2.62 13.52 -5.57
CA GLU A 53 3.42 14.72 -5.84
C GLU A 53 3.61 15.52 -4.53
N LYS A 54 4.81 16.05 -4.36
CA LYS A 54 5.23 16.84 -3.20
C LYS A 54 5.07 16.13 -1.85
N ALA A 55 5.18 14.80 -1.85
CA ALA A 55 5.08 14.00 -0.63
C ALA A 55 6.14 14.42 0.41
N GLN A 56 7.38 14.67 -0.03
CA GLN A 56 8.48 15.07 0.84
C GLN A 56 8.24 16.46 1.44
N GLU A 57 7.83 17.45 0.65
CA GLU A 57 7.56 18.80 1.13
C GLU A 57 6.43 18.84 2.15
N LYS A 58 5.39 18.00 1.96
CA LYS A 58 4.31 17.85 2.95
C LYS A 58 4.82 17.31 4.28
N VAL A 59 5.76 16.37 4.27
CA VAL A 59 6.40 15.85 5.48
C VAL A 59 7.14 16.97 6.21
N PHE A 60 8.03 17.70 5.52
CA PHE A 60 8.80 18.77 6.16
C PHE A 60 7.92 19.94 6.61
N SER A 61 6.83 20.23 5.90
CA SER A 61 5.85 21.24 6.32
C SER A 61 5.19 20.87 7.65
N GLN A 62 4.74 19.62 7.80
CA GLN A 62 4.14 19.12 9.03
C GLN A 62 5.16 19.06 10.18
N LEU A 63 6.36 18.56 9.92
CA LEU A 63 7.46 18.53 10.89
C LEU A 63 7.82 19.93 11.40
N GLY A 64 7.79 20.94 10.53
CA GLY A 64 7.99 22.34 10.92
C GLY A 64 6.92 22.87 11.89
N ARG A 65 5.68 22.36 11.82
CA ARG A 65 4.60 22.68 12.79
C ARG A 65 4.86 21.98 14.11
N TRP A 66 5.12 20.68 14.10
CA TRP A 66 5.38 19.89 15.31
C TRP A 66 6.65 20.30 16.05
N ARG A 67 7.66 20.83 15.35
CA ARG A 67 8.82 21.46 15.98
C ARG A 67 8.42 22.54 16.99
N LYS A 68 7.38 23.33 16.70
CA LYS A 68 6.90 24.37 17.62
C LYS A 68 6.28 23.78 18.89
N LEU A 69 5.65 22.62 18.79
CA LEU A 69 5.10 21.89 19.95
C LEU A 69 6.24 21.31 20.79
N LYS A 70 7.24 20.69 20.16
CA LYS A 70 8.41 20.13 20.84
C LYS A 70 9.27 21.20 21.54
N LEU A 71 9.35 22.41 20.97
CA LEU A 71 10.00 23.54 21.66
C LEU A 71 9.27 23.97 22.95
N LYS A 72 7.95 23.74 23.05
CA LYS A 72 7.16 24.02 24.26
C LYS A 72 7.21 22.85 25.25
N ASN A 73 7.26 21.61 24.75
CA ASN A 73 7.38 20.40 25.53
C ASN A 73 8.58 19.56 25.03
N PRO A 74 9.77 19.71 25.64
CA PRO A 74 10.96 18.96 25.22
C PRO A 74 10.84 17.44 25.32
N GLU A 75 9.93 16.93 26.16
CA GLU A 75 9.66 15.49 26.32
C GLU A 75 8.79 14.90 25.20
N LEU A 76 8.20 15.76 24.35
CA LEU A 76 7.41 15.35 23.19
C LEU A 76 8.29 14.66 22.17
N MET A 77 7.95 13.41 21.83
CA MET A 77 8.63 12.67 20.77
C MET A 77 7.93 12.86 19.43
N ILE A 78 8.73 12.92 18.36
CA ILE A 78 8.27 12.98 16.97
C ILE A 78 8.83 11.77 16.22
N GLY A 79 7.95 10.96 15.65
CA GLY A 79 8.28 9.86 14.76
C GLY A 79 7.79 10.07 13.34
N VAL A 80 8.57 9.61 12.36
CA VAL A 80 8.17 9.58 10.94
C VAL A 80 8.27 8.16 10.40
N GLY A 81 7.15 7.65 9.92
CA GLY A 81 7.01 6.31 9.36
C GLY A 81 6.61 6.31 7.89
N GLY A 82 6.70 5.15 7.25
CA GLY A 82 6.14 4.92 5.92
C GLY A 82 7.14 5.12 4.78
N CYS A 83 6.64 5.22 3.55
CA CYS A 83 7.47 5.12 2.35
C CYS A 83 8.40 6.34 2.15
N VAL A 84 8.01 7.55 2.59
CA VAL A 84 8.92 8.72 2.53
C VAL A 84 10.04 8.56 3.54
N ALA A 85 9.77 7.98 4.72
CA ALA A 85 10.79 7.70 5.72
C ALA A 85 11.86 6.75 5.18
N SER A 86 11.44 5.66 4.52
CA SER A 86 12.37 4.73 3.85
C SER A 86 13.17 5.39 2.72
N GLN A 87 12.57 6.31 1.96
CA GLN A 87 13.24 6.99 0.85
C GLN A 87 14.26 8.05 1.31
N GLU A 88 13.90 8.86 2.31
CA GLU A 88 14.76 9.94 2.81
C GLU A 88 15.81 9.44 3.81
N GLY A 89 15.47 8.45 4.63
CA GLY A 89 16.36 7.85 5.62
C GLY A 89 17.15 8.88 6.45
N GLU A 90 18.48 8.83 6.34
CA GLU A 90 19.40 9.74 7.04
C GLU A 90 19.25 11.22 6.62
N ALA A 91 18.82 11.50 5.39
CA ALA A 91 18.60 12.88 4.94
C ALA A 91 17.47 13.56 5.74
N LEU A 92 16.48 12.78 6.21
CA LEU A 92 15.43 13.27 7.08
C LEU A 92 16.01 13.79 8.39
N LYS A 93 16.94 13.05 9.00
CA LYS A 93 17.61 13.44 10.25
C LYS A 93 18.49 14.68 10.07
N GLN A 94 19.16 14.81 8.94
CA GLN A 94 19.96 16.01 8.64
C GLN A 94 19.08 17.27 8.49
N ARG A 95 17.93 17.15 7.82
CA ARG A 95 17.01 18.27 7.55
C ARG A 95 16.08 18.59 8.73
N ALA A 96 15.73 17.58 9.53
CA ALA A 96 14.84 17.66 10.67
C ALA A 96 15.45 16.95 11.90
N PRO A 97 16.52 17.50 12.51
CA PRO A 97 17.25 16.87 13.62
C PRO A 97 16.44 16.75 14.91
N TYR A 98 15.24 17.32 14.95
CA TYR A 98 14.29 17.25 16.07
C TYR A 98 13.35 16.04 15.98
N VAL A 99 13.46 15.20 14.95
CA VAL A 99 12.75 13.92 14.83
C VAL A 99 13.51 12.85 15.62
N ASP A 100 12.80 12.10 16.45
CA ASP A 100 13.38 11.11 17.37
C ASP A 100 13.36 9.70 16.81
N VAL A 101 12.35 9.36 16.01
CA VAL A 101 12.17 8.01 15.46
C VAL A 101 11.91 8.10 13.95
N VAL A 102 12.65 7.33 13.16
CA VAL A 102 12.39 7.17 11.72
C VAL A 102 12.30 5.67 11.43
N PHE A 103 11.22 5.23 10.80
CA PHE A 103 11.01 3.81 10.56
C PHE A 103 10.33 3.53 9.22
N GLY A 104 10.66 2.36 8.64
CA GLY A 104 10.07 1.90 7.39
C GLY A 104 8.71 1.23 7.58
N PRO A 105 7.98 0.95 6.49
CA PRO A 105 6.71 0.21 6.55
C PRO A 105 6.84 -1.20 7.16
N GLN A 106 8.02 -1.83 7.02
CA GLN A 106 8.25 -3.21 7.49
C GLN A 106 8.73 -3.30 8.95
N THR A 107 9.18 -2.19 9.54
CA THR A 107 9.79 -2.18 10.89
C THR A 107 8.88 -1.58 11.96
N LEU A 108 7.61 -1.28 11.61
CA LEU A 108 6.65 -0.66 12.53
C LEU A 108 6.41 -1.47 13.82
N HIS A 109 6.60 -2.79 13.78
CA HIS A 109 6.45 -3.66 14.95
C HIS A 109 7.50 -3.37 16.04
N ARG A 110 8.66 -2.82 15.64
CA ARG A 110 9.75 -2.42 16.56
C ARG A 110 9.55 -1.02 17.15
N LEU A 111 8.50 -0.30 16.76
CA LEU A 111 8.23 1.07 17.21
C LEU A 111 8.24 1.22 18.75
N PRO A 112 7.64 0.30 19.55
CA PRO A 112 7.72 0.37 21.01
C PRO A 112 9.16 0.41 21.54
N ASP A 113 10.05 -0.41 20.97
CA ASP A 113 11.46 -0.45 21.36
C ASP A 113 12.23 0.79 20.91
N MET A 114 11.93 1.32 19.73
CA MET A 114 12.50 2.59 19.27
C MET A 114 12.14 3.74 20.24
N VAL A 115 10.88 3.79 20.69
CA VAL A 115 10.39 4.78 21.66
C VAL A 115 11.10 4.62 23.02
N ARG A 116 11.28 3.40 23.52
CA ARG A 116 12.04 3.14 24.77
C ARG A 116 13.52 3.54 24.64
N ASN A 117 14.12 3.30 23.47
CA ASN A 117 15.53 3.61 23.21
C ASN A 117 15.79 5.12 23.20
N VAL A 118 14.91 5.91 22.58
CA VAL A 118 15.00 7.39 22.60
C VAL A 118 15.00 7.90 24.04
N LYS A 119 14.09 7.39 24.89
CA LYS A 119 13.99 7.79 26.30
C LYS A 119 15.20 7.42 27.16
N SER A 120 15.91 6.35 26.80
CA SER A 120 17.03 5.84 27.61
C SER A 120 18.41 6.33 27.17
N LYS A 121 18.61 6.62 25.88
CA LYS A 121 19.92 6.92 25.29
C LYS A 121 20.09 8.34 24.76
N ASN A 122 19.07 9.20 24.88
CA ASN A 122 19.10 10.60 24.43
C ASN A 122 19.60 10.75 22.97
N GLY A 123 19.09 9.92 22.06
CA GLY A 123 19.48 9.91 20.66
C GLY A 123 18.38 9.39 19.74
N ALA A 124 18.31 9.94 18.53
CA ALA A 124 17.33 9.54 17.52
C ALA A 124 17.63 8.13 16.99
N VAL A 125 16.57 7.34 16.79
CA VAL A 125 16.61 5.96 16.28
C VAL A 125 16.10 5.94 14.84
N ILE A 126 16.83 5.25 13.96
CA ILE A 126 16.45 5.04 12.55
C ILE A 126 16.46 3.54 12.28
N ASP A 127 15.34 3.01 11.81
CA ASP A 127 15.25 1.63 11.31
C ASP A 127 14.32 1.55 10.11
N ILE A 128 14.92 1.66 8.93
CA ILE A 128 14.25 1.60 7.62
C ILE A 128 14.60 0.30 6.87
N SER A 129 14.99 -0.74 7.61
CA SER A 129 15.34 -2.05 7.05
C SER A 129 14.12 -2.81 6.51
N PHE A 130 14.37 -3.84 5.70
CA PHE A 130 13.35 -4.73 5.12
C PHE A 130 13.56 -6.17 5.64
N PRO A 131 13.15 -6.49 6.88
CA PRO A 131 13.22 -7.87 7.39
C PRO A 131 12.13 -8.73 6.73
N GLU A 132 12.49 -9.92 6.25
CA GLU A 132 11.60 -10.75 5.42
C GLU A 132 10.36 -11.29 6.17
N ILE A 133 10.44 -11.55 7.49
CA ILE A 133 9.40 -12.31 8.20
C ILE A 133 8.95 -11.67 9.53
N GLU A 134 9.82 -10.90 10.19
CA GLU A 134 9.60 -10.51 11.60
C GLU A 134 8.32 -9.69 11.88
N LYS A 135 7.80 -8.94 10.90
CA LYS A 135 6.68 -8.02 11.16
C LYS A 135 5.43 -8.73 11.65
N PHE A 136 4.93 -9.71 10.90
CA PHE A 136 3.61 -10.31 11.17
C PHE A 136 3.62 -11.22 12.41
N ASP A 137 4.77 -11.82 12.72
CA ASP A 137 4.97 -12.66 13.91
C ASP A 137 4.90 -11.86 15.22
N HIS A 138 5.15 -10.55 15.15
CA HIS A 138 5.22 -9.65 16.31
C HIS A 138 4.02 -8.71 16.42
N LEU A 139 3.07 -8.75 15.49
CA LEU A 139 1.85 -7.95 15.61
C LEU A 139 0.90 -8.55 16.66
N PRO A 140 0.24 -7.71 17.48
CA PRO A 140 -0.80 -8.16 18.38
C PRO A 140 -2.00 -8.71 17.59
N LYS A 141 -2.87 -9.45 18.31
CA LYS A 141 -4.10 -10.00 17.72
C LYS A 141 -4.92 -8.89 17.06
N PRO A 142 -5.51 -9.17 15.88
CA PRO A 142 -6.30 -8.20 15.14
C PRO A 142 -7.49 -7.72 15.99
N GLN A 143 -7.69 -6.40 16.05
CA GLN A 143 -8.86 -5.78 16.65
C GLN A 143 -9.60 -4.94 15.60
N SER A 144 -10.93 -5.03 15.59
CA SER A 144 -11.78 -4.19 14.74
C SER A 144 -12.96 -3.63 15.53
N ASP A 145 -13.19 -2.33 15.39
CA ASP A 145 -14.37 -1.63 15.91
C ASP A 145 -15.43 -1.37 14.80
N GLY A 146 -15.22 -1.92 13.60
CA GLY A 146 -16.01 -1.62 12.40
C GLY A 146 -16.47 -2.85 11.63
N VAL A 147 -17.40 -2.62 10.69
CA VAL A 147 -17.98 -3.66 9.82
C VAL A 147 -17.07 -4.08 8.66
N SER A 148 -15.99 -3.34 8.43
CA SER A 148 -15.01 -3.60 7.37
C SER A 148 -13.60 -3.54 7.96
N ALA A 149 -12.73 -4.44 7.51
CA ALA A 149 -11.34 -4.50 7.94
C ALA A 149 -10.37 -4.68 6.77
N PHE A 150 -9.17 -4.12 6.92
CA PHE A 150 -8.05 -4.34 6.03
C PHE A 150 -7.22 -5.53 6.50
N VAL A 151 -6.93 -6.46 5.60
CA VAL A 151 -6.05 -7.61 5.87
C VAL A 151 -4.95 -7.61 4.83
N SER A 152 -3.73 -7.24 5.25
CA SER A 152 -2.57 -7.31 4.35
C SER A 152 -2.22 -8.76 4.08
N VAL A 153 -2.31 -9.25 2.84
CA VAL A 153 -1.96 -10.64 2.50
C VAL A 153 -0.53 -10.76 2.00
N MET A 154 0.07 -9.64 1.61
CA MET A 154 1.42 -9.59 1.06
C MET A 154 2.01 -8.18 1.20
N GLU A 155 3.33 -8.10 1.14
CA GLU A 155 4.08 -6.83 1.10
C GLU A 155 5.08 -6.81 -0.06
N GLY A 156 5.49 -5.60 -0.43
CA GLY A 156 6.49 -5.40 -1.48
C GLY A 156 5.96 -5.69 -2.89
N CYS A 157 6.81 -5.48 -3.89
CA CYS A 157 6.44 -5.71 -5.28
C CYS A 157 7.68 -5.94 -6.13
N SER A 158 7.72 -7.06 -6.85
CA SER A 158 8.86 -7.46 -7.69
C SER A 158 8.65 -7.19 -9.19
N LYS A 159 7.68 -6.34 -9.56
CA LYS A 159 7.42 -6.00 -10.98
C LYS A 159 8.38 -4.98 -11.58
N TYR A 160 8.99 -4.12 -10.75
CA TYR A 160 9.95 -3.10 -11.18
C TYR A 160 9.50 -2.29 -12.42
N CYS A 161 8.24 -1.87 -12.45
CA CYS A 161 7.75 -0.93 -13.46
C CYS A 161 8.62 0.33 -13.42
N SER A 162 9.00 0.87 -14.58
CA SER A 162 10.06 1.88 -14.67
C SER A 162 9.75 3.18 -13.92
N PHE A 163 8.48 3.49 -13.67
CA PHE A 163 8.02 4.67 -12.92
C PHE A 163 7.78 4.40 -11.43
N CYS A 164 7.80 3.14 -10.98
CA CYS A 164 7.29 2.77 -9.67
C CYS A 164 8.39 2.78 -8.60
N VAL A 165 8.17 3.52 -7.51
CA VAL A 165 9.10 3.61 -6.37
C VAL A 165 8.90 2.50 -5.32
N VAL A 166 7.82 1.72 -5.43
CA VAL A 166 7.42 0.72 -4.43
C VAL A 166 8.51 -0.31 -4.14
N PRO A 167 9.17 -0.94 -5.12
CA PRO A 167 10.20 -1.95 -4.84
C PRO A 167 11.34 -1.43 -3.95
N TYR A 168 11.62 -0.12 -4.03
CA TYR A 168 12.68 0.53 -3.26
C TYR A 168 12.25 1.03 -1.88
N THR A 169 10.94 1.18 -1.65
CA THR A 169 10.39 1.72 -0.39
C THR A 169 9.62 0.70 0.43
N ARG A 170 9.31 -0.47 -0.14
CA ARG A 170 8.60 -1.58 0.52
C ARG A 170 9.27 -2.95 0.31
N GLY A 171 10.41 -3.02 -0.38
CA GLY A 171 11.14 -4.26 -0.60
C GLY A 171 10.55 -5.16 -1.68
N GLU A 172 11.14 -6.34 -1.80
CA GLU A 172 10.71 -7.39 -2.72
C GLU A 172 9.37 -8.01 -2.28
N GLU A 173 8.71 -8.65 -3.23
CA GLU A 173 7.41 -9.29 -3.02
C GLU A 173 7.51 -10.46 -2.02
N PHE A 174 6.72 -10.38 -0.96
CA PHE A 174 6.58 -11.41 0.06
C PHE A 174 5.09 -11.68 0.30
N SER A 175 4.68 -12.94 0.23
CA SER A 175 3.32 -13.37 0.57
C SER A 175 3.27 -13.91 1.98
N ARG A 176 2.27 -13.49 2.77
CA ARG A 176 2.05 -14.08 4.08
C ARG A 176 1.62 -15.54 3.95
N PRO A 177 1.98 -16.40 4.93
CA PRO A 177 1.47 -17.76 5.00
C PRO A 177 -0.07 -17.78 4.92
N PHE A 178 -0.60 -18.76 4.21
CA PHE A 178 -2.03 -18.88 3.95
C PHE A 178 -2.84 -19.00 5.23
N ASP A 179 -2.41 -19.91 6.11
CA ASP A 179 -3.09 -20.22 7.36
C ASP A 179 -3.17 -18.99 8.30
N ASP A 180 -2.12 -18.16 8.32
CA ASP A 180 -2.09 -16.94 9.13
C ASP A 180 -3.12 -15.91 8.64
N VAL A 181 -3.28 -15.77 7.32
CA VAL A 181 -4.27 -14.88 6.74
C VAL A 181 -5.68 -15.37 7.06
N ILE A 182 -5.94 -16.68 6.91
CA ILE A 182 -7.23 -17.28 7.26
C ILE A 182 -7.54 -17.10 8.75
N ALA A 183 -6.56 -17.33 9.63
CA ALA A 183 -6.72 -17.14 11.07
C ALA A 183 -7.02 -15.68 11.45
N GLU A 184 -6.36 -14.70 10.83
CA GLU A 184 -6.65 -13.28 11.04
C GLU A 184 -8.07 -12.92 10.58
N VAL A 185 -8.49 -13.40 9.41
CA VAL A 185 -9.84 -13.14 8.89
C VAL A 185 -10.92 -13.78 9.79
N ALA A 186 -10.73 -15.02 10.23
CA ALA A 186 -11.67 -15.69 11.12
C ALA A 186 -11.83 -14.93 12.45
N ALA A 187 -10.71 -14.49 13.04
CA ALA A 187 -10.73 -13.69 14.27
C ALA A 187 -11.43 -12.32 14.08
N LEU A 188 -11.35 -11.72 12.90
CA LEU A 188 -12.07 -10.49 12.56
C LEU A 188 -13.57 -10.75 12.35
N ALA A 189 -13.94 -11.86 11.72
CA ALA A 189 -15.34 -12.27 11.55
C ALA A 189 -16.05 -12.47 12.90
N GLU A 190 -15.38 -13.11 13.87
CA GLU A 190 -15.89 -13.26 15.25
C GLU A 190 -16.15 -11.91 15.95
N GLN A 191 -15.44 -10.85 15.55
CA GLN A 191 -15.62 -9.49 16.06
C GLN A 191 -16.73 -8.71 15.32
N GLY A 192 -17.43 -9.35 14.37
CA GLY A 192 -18.52 -8.74 13.60
C GLY A 192 -18.09 -8.01 12.32
N VAL A 193 -16.84 -8.21 11.86
CA VAL A 193 -16.42 -7.76 10.53
C VAL A 193 -17.18 -8.56 9.47
N ARG A 194 -17.77 -7.85 8.50
CA ARG A 194 -18.53 -8.44 7.38
C ARG A 194 -17.89 -8.21 6.02
N GLU A 195 -17.06 -7.18 5.87
CA GLU A 195 -16.28 -6.93 4.66
C GLU A 195 -14.77 -7.01 4.93
N VAL A 196 -14.07 -7.82 4.16
CA VAL A 196 -12.60 -7.90 4.19
C VAL A 196 -12.02 -7.29 2.93
N ASN A 197 -11.09 -6.37 3.13
CA ASN A 197 -10.30 -5.76 2.06
C ASN A 197 -8.89 -6.37 2.10
N LEU A 198 -8.61 -7.31 1.18
CA LEU A 198 -7.29 -7.93 1.02
C LEU A 198 -6.33 -6.90 0.43
N LEU A 199 -5.26 -6.60 1.17
CA LEU A 199 -4.27 -5.58 0.82
C LEU A 199 -2.93 -6.18 0.41
N GLY A 200 -2.23 -5.43 -0.42
CA GLY A 200 -0.89 -5.74 -0.93
C GLY A 200 -0.53 -4.74 -2.03
N GLN A 201 0.74 -4.66 -2.39
CA GLN A 201 1.17 -3.79 -3.51
C GLN A 201 0.92 -4.42 -4.89
N ASN A 202 0.63 -5.72 -4.93
CA ASN A 202 0.32 -6.48 -6.13
C ASN A 202 -0.52 -7.72 -5.77
N VAL A 203 -1.72 -7.52 -5.21
CA VAL A 203 -2.50 -8.54 -4.47
C VAL A 203 -2.72 -9.83 -5.26
N ASN A 204 -2.90 -9.75 -6.58
CA ASN A 204 -3.09 -10.93 -7.43
C ASN A 204 -1.83 -11.75 -7.73
N ALA A 205 -0.65 -11.29 -7.28
CA ALA A 205 0.56 -12.10 -7.21
C ALA A 205 0.70 -12.89 -5.91
N TYR A 206 -0.29 -12.86 -5.01
CA TYR A 206 -0.24 -13.65 -3.78
C TYR A 206 0.07 -15.13 -4.04
N ARG A 207 1.08 -15.65 -3.33
CA ARG A 207 1.57 -17.04 -3.36
C ARG A 207 1.90 -17.45 -1.92
N GLY A 208 0.89 -17.69 -1.10
CA GLY A 208 1.07 -18.05 0.30
C GLY A 208 1.37 -19.53 0.49
N GLU A 209 2.36 -19.85 1.31
CA GLU A 209 2.63 -21.23 1.73
C GLU A 209 1.54 -21.71 2.69
N MET A 210 1.06 -22.93 2.47
CA MET A 210 0.09 -23.63 3.30
C MET A 210 0.79 -24.61 4.26
N HIS A 211 0.11 -25.03 5.31
CA HIS A 211 0.64 -25.96 6.32
C HIS A 211 1.19 -27.30 5.77
N ASP A 212 0.78 -27.72 4.58
CA ASP A 212 1.22 -28.94 3.91
C ASP A 212 2.36 -28.71 2.88
N GLY A 213 2.82 -27.47 2.76
CA GLY A 213 3.88 -27.05 1.84
C GLY A 213 3.38 -26.73 0.42
N GLU A 214 2.08 -26.81 0.14
CA GLU A 214 1.51 -26.31 -1.11
C GLU A 214 1.47 -24.77 -1.13
N ILE A 215 1.32 -24.19 -2.32
CA ILE A 215 1.25 -22.74 -2.53
C ILE A 215 -0.17 -22.36 -2.96
N ALA A 216 -0.84 -21.57 -2.14
CA ALA A 216 -2.13 -20.97 -2.45
C ALA A 216 -1.97 -19.69 -3.27
N ASP A 217 -2.71 -19.59 -4.39
CA ASP A 217 -2.86 -18.34 -5.12
C ASP A 217 -3.98 -17.46 -4.52
N LEU A 218 -4.13 -16.23 -5.04
CA LEU A 218 -5.19 -15.32 -4.56
C LEU A 218 -6.59 -15.91 -4.73
N ALA A 219 -6.84 -16.65 -5.81
CA ALA A 219 -8.16 -17.22 -6.07
C ALA A 219 -8.52 -18.24 -4.99
N LEU A 220 -7.59 -19.14 -4.64
CA LEU A 220 -7.78 -20.09 -3.55
C LEU A 220 -8.02 -19.38 -2.21
N LEU A 221 -7.24 -18.35 -1.90
CA LEU A 221 -7.45 -17.52 -0.70
C LEU A 221 -8.85 -16.91 -0.66
N ILE A 222 -9.34 -16.35 -1.77
CA ILE A 222 -10.69 -15.78 -1.85
C ILE A 222 -11.75 -16.85 -1.56
N HIS A 223 -11.60 -18.06 -2.13
CA HIS A 223 -12.55 -19.15 -1.88
C HIS A 223 -12.62 -19.55 -0.40
N TYR A 224 -11.49 -19.62 0.30
CA TYR A 224 -11.47 -19.94 1.72
C TYR A 224 -11.99 -18.79 2.58
N VAL A 225 -11.62 -17.55 2.28
CA VAL A 225 -12.15 -16.37 2.98
C VAL A 225 -13.68 -16.28 2.84
N ALA A 226 -14.22 -16.60 1.66
CA ALA A 226 -15.67 -16.61 1.42
C ALA A 226 -16.41 -17.70 2.22
N ALA A 227 -15.72 -18.78 2.57
CA ALA A 227 -16.30 -19.86 3.37
C ALA A 227 -16.31 -19.56 4.89
N ILE A 228 -15.74 -18.45 5.33
CA ILE A 228 -15.73 -18.06 6.75
C ILE A 228 -17.09 -17.46 7.12
N ASP A 229 -17.78 -18.12 8.06
CA ASP A 229 -19.05 -17.64 8.60
C ASP A 229 -18.94 -16.19 9.11
N GLY A 230 -19.80 -15.31 8.59
CA GLY A 230 -19.86 -13.89 8.95
C GLY A 230 -19.22 -12.95 7.93
N ILE A 231 -18.41 -13.45 6.99
CA ILE A 231 -17.87 -12.65 5.89
C ILE A 231 -18.89 -12.60 4.75
N ASP A 232 -19.47 -11.41 4.51
CA ASP A 232 -20.43 -11.18 3.43
C ASP A 232 -19.75 -10.67 2.15
N ARG A 233 -18.59 -10.01 2.28
CA ARG A 233 -17.95 -9.26 1.18
C ARG A 233 -16.44 -9.34 1.20
N ILE A 234 -15.85 -9.61 0.04
CA ILE A 234 -14.39 -9.63 -0.18
C ILE A 234 -14.05 -8.63 -1.27
N ARG A 235 -13.09 -7.75 -0.98
CA ARG A 235 -12.53 -6.80 -1.95
C ARG A 235 -11.01 -6.93 -1.99
N PHE A 236 -10.44 -6.74 -3.17
CA PHE A 236 -9.06 -6.34 -3.35
C PHE A 236 -9.01 -5.21 -4.39
N THR A 237 -7.98 -4.39 -4.36
CA THR A 237 -7.87 -3.22 -5.26
C THR A 237 -6.59 -3.27 -6.08
N THR A 238 -5.44 -3.46 -5.46
CA THR A 238 -4.16 -3.33 -6.17
C THR A 238 -3.84 -4.61 -6.93
N SER A 239 -3.82 -4.55 -8.26
CA SER A 239 -3.57 -5.71 -9.12
C SER A 239 -2.71 -5.37 -10.33
N HIS A 240 -2.04 -6.38 -10.87
CA HIS A 240 -1.24 -6.26 -12.08
C HIS A 240 -1.81 -7.15 -13.21
N PRO A 241 -1.99 -6.66 -14.45
CA PRO A 241 -2.66 -7.44 -15.50
C PRO A 241 -1.94 -8.76 -15.86
N VAL A 242 -0.61 -8.80 -15.77
CA VAL A 242 0.18 -10.03 -15.98
C VAL A 242 -0.18 -11.13 -14.98
N GLU A 243 -0.53 -10.77 -13.74
CA GLU A 243 -0.87 -11.69 -12.65
C GLU A 243 -2.37 -12.02 -12.59
N PHE A 244 -3.14 -11.54 -13.57
CA PHE A 244 -4.57 -11.81 -13.61
C PHE A 244 -4.78 -13.17 -14.28
N SER A 245 -4.80 -14.21 -13.45
CA SER A 245 -4.89 -15.62 -13.84
C SER A 245 -6.32 -16.04 -14.24
N ASP A 246 -6.41 -17.22 -14.84
CA ASP A 246 -7.68 -17.85 -15.16
C ASP A 246 -8.43 -18.30 -13.89
N SER A 247 -7.70 -18.78 -12.87
CA SER A 247 -8.26 -19.10 -11.55
C SER A 247 -8.95 -17.89 -10.92
N LEU A 248 -8.39 -16.69 -11.06
CA LEU A 248 -9.00 -15.47 -10.53
C LEU A 248 -10.25 -15.06 -11.31
N ILE A 249 -10.29 -15.28 -12.64
CA ILE A 249 -11.51 -15.11 -13.45
C ILE A 249 -12.60 -16.08 -12.98
N GLU A 250 -12.25 -17.34 -12.69
CA GLU A 250 -13.17 -18.33 -12.16
C GLU A 250 -13.67 -17.98 -10.76
N ALA A 251 -12.83 -17.41 -9.90
CA ALA A 251 -13.26 -16.89 -8.60
C ALA A 251 -14.30 -15.77 -8.75
N PHE A 252 -14.12 -14.85 -9.71
CA PHE A 252 -15.17 -13.89 -10.07
C PHE A 252 -16.43 -14.55 -10.60
N ALA A 253 -16.37 -15.69 -11.30
CA ALA A 253 -17.59 -16.38 -11.72
C ALA A 253 -18.33 -17.00 -10.51
N ASN A 254 -17.59 -17.63 -9.61
CA ASN A 254 -18.13 -18.63 -8.68
C ASN A 254 -18.30 -18.15 -7.23
N VAL A 255 -17.65 -17.06 -6.82
CA VAL A 255 -17.69 -16.56 -5.43
C VAL A 255 -18.62 -15.35 -5.32
N PRO A 256 -19.82 -15.48 -4.72
CA PRO A 256 -20.77 -14.36 -4.55
C PRO A 256 -20.25 -13.24 -3.65
N GLU A 257 -19.46 -13.58 -2.62
CA GLU A 257 -18.89 -12.66 -1.63
C GLU A 257 -17.83 -11.75 -2.26
N LEU A 258 -17.13 -12.24 -3.30
CA LEU A 258 -16.19 -11.43 -4.07
C LEU A 258 -16.98 -10.32 -4.77
N VAL A 259 -16.71 -9.06 -4.44
CA VAL A 259 -17.51 -7.94 -4.91
C VAL A 259 -17.46 -7.81 -6.44
N ASN A 260 -18.55 -7.33 -7.04
CA ASN A 260 -18.67 -7.11 -8.48
C ASN A 260 -17.93 -5.85 -8.97
N HIS A 261 -16.65 -5.73 -8.62
CA HIS A 261 -15.78 -4.61 -8.96
C HIS A 261 -14.33 -5.08 -9.09
N LEU A 262 -13.65 -4.69 -10.18
CA LEU A 262 -12.22 -4.90 -10.38
C LEU A 262 -11.53 -3.56 -10.68
N HIS A 263 -10.46 -3.28 -9.93
CA HIS A 263 -9.49 -2.27 -10.29
C HIS A 263 -8.27 -2.94 -10.91
N LEU A 264 -8.00 -2.68 -12.19
CA LEU A 264 -6.90 -3.31 -12.92
C LEU A 264 -6.12 -2.27 -13.75
N PRO A 265 -5.13 -1.59 -13.14
CA PRO A 265 -4.35 -0.56 -13.81
C PRO A 265 -3.66 -1.03 -15.10
N VAL A 266 -4.03 -0.45 -16.24
CA VAL A 266 -3.33 -0.67 -17.51
C VAL A 266 -2.17 0.31 -17.70
N GLN A 267 -2.26 1.51 -17.12
CA GLN A 267 -1.31 2.64 -17.21
C GLN A 267 -1.27 3.36 -18.56
N SER A 268 -1.29 2.65 -19.69
CA SER A 268 -1.36 3.23 -21.04
C SER A 268 -2.05 2.25 -22.00
N GLY A 269 -2.61 2.74 -23.11
CA GLY A 269 -3.11 1.88 -24.18
C GLY A 269 -2.15 1.69 -25.35
N ALA A 270 -0.99 2.34 -25.33
CA ALA A 270 0.03 2.20 -26.36
C ALA A 270 1.08 1.15 -25.98
N ASP A 271 1.26 0.13 -26.82
CA ASP A 271 2.20 -0.98 -26.54
C ASP A 271 3.65 -0.50 -26.39
N ARG A 272 4.03 0.56 -27.12
CA ARG A 272 5.35 1.19 -27.00
C ARG A 272 5.56 1.80 -25.61
N ILE A 273 4.59 2.54 -25.10
CA ILE A 273 4.64 3.14 -23.75
C ILE A 273 4.57 2.06 -22.68
N LEU A 274 3.72 1.05 -22.84
CA LEU A 274 3.65 -0.10 -21.95
C LEU A 274 5.00 -0.84 -21.84
N ALA A 275 5.74 -0.95 -22.96
CA ALA A 275 7.08 -1.51 -22.97
C ALA A 275 8.10 -0.64 -22.22
N LEU A 276 8.09 0.69 -22.44
CA LEU A 276 8.95 1.64 -21.71
C LEU A 276 8.63 1.67 -20.20
N MET A 277 7.36 1.52 -19.85
CA MET A 277 6.87 1.37 -18.48
C MET A 277 7.26 0.02 -17.84
N LYS A 278 7.75 -0.94 -18.64
CA LYS A 278 8.00 -2.34 -18.25
C LYS A 278 6.75 -3.02 -17.67
N ARG A 279 5.61 -2.88 -18.34
CA ARG A 279 4.33 -3.50 -17.92
C ARG A 279 4.22 -4.99 -18.24
N GLY A 280 5.04 -5.49 -19.17
CA GLY A 280 5.06 -6.93 -19.50
C GLY A 280 3.76 -7.46 -20.11
N HIS A 281 2.94 -6.58 -20.67
CA HIS A 281 1.71 -6.91 -21.39
C HIS A 281 1.46 -5.92 -22.52
N THR A 282 0.60 -6.29 -23.45
CA THR A 282 0.06 -5.44 -24.53
C THR A 282 -1.39 -5.04 -24.27
N ALA A 283 -1.86 -4.02 -24.97
CA ALA A 283 -3.27 -3.62 -24.98
C ALA A 283 -4.18 -4.75 -25.46
N LEU A 284 -3.72 -5.61 -26.39
CA LEU A 284 -4.49 -6.76 -26.88
C LEU A 284 -4.69 -7.82 -25.78
N GLU A 285 -3.63 -8.19 -25.06
CA GLU A 285 -3.70 -9.13 -23.94
C GLU A 285 -4.60 -8.61 -22.82
N TYR A 286 -4.49 -7.31 -22.50
CA TYR A 286 -5.35 -6.66 -21.52
C TYR A 286 -6.83 -6.75 -21.93
N LYS A 287 -7.16 -6.37 -23.18
CA LYS A 287 -8.54 -6.49 -23.71
C LYS A 287 -9.07 -7.92 -23.67
N SER A 288 -8.22 -8.91 -23.98
CA SER A 288 -8.59 -10.33 -23.91
C SER A 288 -9.00 -10.74 -22.49
N LYS A 289 -8.21 -10.35 -21.48
CA LYS A 289 -8.52 -10.63 -20.06
C LYS A 289 -9.83 -10.00 -19.63
N ILE A 290 -10.04 -8.72 -19.97
CA ILE A 290 -11.29 -8.02 -19.62
C ILE A 290 -12.51 -8.64 -20.31
N ARG A 291 -12.39 -9.09 -21.57
CA ARG A 291 -13.48 -9.78 -22.26
C ARG A 291 -13.87 -11.07 -21.52
N ARG A 292 -12.90 -11.92 -21.19
CA ARG A 292 -13.14 -13.17 -20.45
C ARG A 292 -13.77 -12.92 -19.08
N LEU A 293 -13.30 -11.89 -18.38
CA LEU A 293 -13.87 -11.49 -17.09
C LEU A 293 -15.33 -11.05 -17.21
N ARG A 294 -15.69 -10.24 -18.21
CA ARG A 294 -17.07 -9.81 -18.44
C ARG A 294 -18.00 -10.96 -18.86
N GLU A 295 -17.47 -11.94 -19.58
CA GLU A 295 -18.19 -13.19 -19.89
C GLU A 295 -18.45 -14.00 -18.61
N ALA A 296 -17.46 -14.10 -17.72
CA ALA A 296 -17.56 -14.82 -16.44
C ALA A 296 -18.45 -14.12 -15.40
N ARG A 297 -18.41 -12.79 -15.35
CA ARG A 297 -19.21 -11.96 -14.44
C ARG A 297 -19.82 -10.76 -15.17
N PRO A 298 -21.01 -10.95 -15.79
CA PRO A 298 -21.72 -9.88 -16.48
C PRO A 298 -22.03 -8.70 -15.55
N GLY A 299 -21.82 -7.47 -16.04
CA GLY A 299 -22.07 -6.25 -15.29
C GLY A 299 -21.01 -5.90 -14.25
N ILE A 300 -19.82 -6.51 -14.30
CA ILE A 300 -18.69 -6.13 -13.44
C ILE A 300 -18.27 -4.67 -13.66
N SER A 301 -18.12 -3.94 -12.55
CA SER A 301 -17.59 -2.58 -12.57
C SER A 301 -16.08 -2.62 -12.74
N LEU A 302 -15.56 -1.87 -13.70
CA LEU A 302 -14.14 -1.80 -14.02
C LEU A 302 -13.57 -0.43 -13.74
N SER A 303 -12.41 -0.42 -13.09
CA SER A 303 -11.59 0.77 -12.95
C SER A 303 -10.14 0.54 -13.32
N SER A 304 -9.45 1.60 -13.73
CA SER A 304 -8.03 1.56 -14.11
C SER A 304 -7.35 2.89 -13.82
N ASP A 305 -6.03 2.84 -13.66
CA ASP A 305 -5.16 4.00 -13.66
C ASP A 305 -4.53 4.23 -15.04
N PHE A 306 -4.28 5.50 -15.35
CA PHE A 306 -3.60 5.99 -16.54
C PHE A 306 -2.53 7.00 -16.15
N ILE A 307 -1.34 6.87 -16.74
CA ILE A 307 -0.25 7.85 -16.62
C ILE A 307 -0.09 8.53 -17.97
N ILE A 308 -0.37 9.83 -18.02
CA ILE A 308 -0.25 10.68 -19.20
C ILE A 308 1.02 11.51 -19.10
N GLY A 309 1.66 11.79 -20.22
CA GLY A 309 2.93 12.50 -20.31
C GLY A 309 4.11 11.67 -19.84
N PHE A 310 4.07 10.35 -20.01
CA PHE A 310 5.24 9.51 -19.71
C PHE A 310 6.42 9.91 -20.61
N PRO A 311 7.69 9.87 -20.15
CA PRO A 311 8.82 10.33 -20.94
C PRO A 311 8.89 9.66 -22.31
N GLY A 312 8.89 10.50 -23.36
CA GLY A 312 8.83 10.08 -24.75
C GLY A 312 7.46 9.68 -25.27
N GLU A 313 6.36 9.95 -24.56
CA GLU A 313 4.98 9.77 -25.05
C GLU A 313 4.65 10.73 -26.19
N THR A 314 4.04 10.21 -27.26
CA THR A 314 3.62 11.01 -28.42
C THR A 314 2.11 11.08 -28.52
N GLU A 315 1.61 12.01 -29.33
CA GLU A 315 0.18 12.13 -29.65
C GLU A 315 -0.42 10.80 -30.14
N GLU A 316 0.30 10.02 -30.96
CA GLU A 316 -0.18 8.74 -31.46
C GLU A 316 -0.34 7.69 -30.34
N ASP A 317 0.52 7.72 -29.32
CA ASP A 317 0.40 6.84 -28.16
C ASP A 317 -0.75 7.25 -27.24
N PHE A 318 -0.96 8.56 -27.10
CA PHE A 318 -2.09 9.11 -26.37
C PHE A 318 -3.42 8.70 -27.03
N GLU A 319 -3.53 8.84 -28.35
CA GLU A 319 -4.71 8.41 -29.12
C GLU A 319 -4.96 6.89 -29.01
N GLN A 320 -3.90 6.05 -28.97
CA GLN A 320 -4.05 4.62 -28.68
C GLN A 320 -4.62 4.37 -27.28
N THR A 321 -4.21 5.18 -26.29
CA THR A 321 -4.76 5.13 -24.93
C THR A 321 -6.23 5.51 -24.90
N MET A 322 -6.62 6.60 -25.58
CA MET A 322 -8.01 7.02 -25.70
C MET A 322 -8.87 5.95 -26.39
N LYS A 323 -8.37 5.36 -27.47
CA LYS A 323 -9.06 4.25 -28.16
C LYS A 323 -9.27 3.02 -27.26
N LEU A 324 -8.30 2.69 -26.40
CA LEU A 324 -8.46 1.61 -25.42
C LEU A 324 -9.57 1.93 -24.43
N ILE A 325 -9.58 3.16 -23.90
CA ILE A 325 -10.60 3.64 -22.95
C ILE A 325 -12.00 3.55 -23.58
N GLU A 326 -12.18 4.06 -24.79
CA GLU A 326 -13.45 3.99 -25.52
C GLU A 326 -13.89 2.55 -25.79
N THR A 327 -12.96 1.69 -26.20
CA THR A 327 -13.26 0.29 -26.52
C THR A 327 -13.71 -0.49 -25.29
N LEU A 328 -13.08 -0.27 -24.14
CA LEU A 328 -13.37 -1.02 -22.93
C LEU A 328 -14.49 -0.40 -22.10
N GLY A 329 -14.67 0.92 -22.12
CA GLY A 329 -15.70 1.60 -21.32
C GLY A 329 -15.52 1.33 -19.83
N PHE A 330 -14.49 1.92 -19.23
CA PHE A 330 -14.27 1.85 -17.77
C PHE A 330 -15.33 2.67 -17.04
N ASP A 331 -15.83 2.16 -15.92
CA ASP A 331 -16.78 2.88 -15.06
C ASP A 331 -16.08 3.99 -14.27
N HIS A 332 -14.81 3.76 -13.91
CA HIS A 332 -13.94 4.76 -13.28
C HIS A 332 -12.55 4.75 -13.90
N SER A 333 -12.01 5.93 -14.17
CA SER A 333 -10.63 6.13 -14.61
C SER A 333 -9.92 7.11 -13.68
N PHE A 334 -8.74 6.73 -13.21
CA PHE A 334 -7.86 7.64 -12.48
C PHE A 334 -6.70 8.03 -13.39
N SER A 335 -6.66 9.29 -13.79
CA SER A 335 -5.62 9.80 -14.69
C SER A 335 -4.64 10.67 -13.92
N PHE A 336 -3.36 10.40 -14.10
CA PHE A 336 -2.27 11.10 -13.43
C PHE A 336 -1.28 11.61 -14.47
N ILE A 337 -0.82 12.84 -14.31
CA ILE A 337 0.36 13.32 -15.04
C ILE A 337 1.58 12.56 -14.50
N TYR A 338 2.44 12.11 -15.39
CA TYR A 338 3.70 11.49 -15.01
C TYR A 338 4.46 12.40 -14.04
N SER A 339 4.99 11.77 -12.99
CA SER A 339 5.75 12.46 -11.96
C SER A 339 7.00 11.66 -11.70
N ALA A 340 8.14 12.18 -12.16
CA ALA A 340 9.44 11.55 -11.96
C ALA A 340 9.67 11.28 -10.46
N ARG A 341 9.98 10.02 -10.13
CA ARG A 341 10.28 9.60 -8.77
C ARG A 341 11.79 9.35 -8.64
N PRO A 342 12.48 9.99 -7.67
CA PRO A 342 13.90 9.77 -7.47
C PRO A 342 14.23 8.28 -7.33
N GLY A 343 15.27 7.82 -8.04
CA GLY A 343 15.72 6.43 -8.03
C GLY A 343 14.98 5.48 -8.98
N THR A 344 13.91 5.93 -9.64
CA THR A 344 13.19 5.09 -10.62
C THR A 344 13.85 5.17 -12.01
N PRO A 345 13.86 4.07 -12.81
CA PRO A 345 14.42 4.10 -14.16
C PRO A 345 13.83 5.19 -15.06
N ALA A 346 12.52 5.43 -14.99
CA ALA A 346 11.83 6.43 -15.81
C ALA A 346 12.29 7.86 -15.48
N ALA A 347 12.74 8.14 -14.26
CA ALA A 347 13.26 9.46 -13.88
C ALA A 347 14.59 9.82 -14.57
N SER A 348 15.26 8.84 -15.19
CA SER A 348 16.49 9.05 -15.97
C SER A 348 16.26 9.14 -17.48
N LEU A 349 15.02 8.90 -17.93
CA LEU A 349 14.68 9.04 -19.34
C LEU A 349 14.67 10.52 -19.74
N PRO A 350 15.12 10.87 -20.96
CA PRO A 350 14.86 12.20 -21.52
C PRO A 350 13.35 12.43 -21.58
N ASP A 351 12.91 13.53 -21.00
CA ASP A 351 11.52 13.95 -21.02
C ASP A 351 11.35 15.13 -21.97
N ASP A 352 10.91 14.83 -23.19
CA ASP A 352 10.60 15.77 -24.26
C ASP A 352 9.11 16.09 -24.36
N VAL A 353 8.30 15.61 -23.41
CA VAL A 353 6.85 15.83 -23.40
C VAL A 353 6.53 17.18 -22.75
N PRO A 354 5.90 18.13 -23.45
CA PRO A 354 5.53 19.41 -22.87
C PRO A 354 4.46 19.26 -21.77
N LEU A 355 4.44 20.19 -20.80
CA LEU A 355 3.39 20.19 -19.77
C LEU A 355 2.08 20.84 -20.26
N GLU A 356 2.16 21.66 -21.31
CA GLU A 356 1.05 22.49 -21.80
C GLU A 356 0.14 21.79 -22.81
N THR A 357 0.62 20.70 -23.43
CA THR A 357 0.00 19.93 -24.50
C THR A 357 0.13 18.46 -24.18
#